data_AF-A0A7L1N6C0-F1
#
_entry.id   AF-A0A7L1N6C0-F1
#
_cell.length_a   1.000
_cell.length_b   1.000
_cell.length_c   1.000
_cell.angle_alpha   90.00
_cell.angle_beta   90.00
_cell.angle_gamma   90.00
#
_symmetry.space_group_name_H-M   'P 1'
#
loop_
_entity.id
_entity.type
_entity.pdbx_description
1 polymer ?
#
loop_
_entity_poly.entity_id
_entity_poly.type
_entity_poly.pdbx_seq_one_letter_code
_entity_poly.pdbx_strand_id
1 'polypeptide(L)'
;ALYEGHVISAQELTALLQPVLTQNSRNLILFLQDSLSVDDFTYFSEPYINKLFIHFLQEILQSSPSSLVLPAVDCEATRYLLSFLQESGDWKLTNVTNLDVSQLELDLSKPNLLVVQLQPFARSSNEIPTLEAAAENDKIIGRLTMDLQERGILFSVIYTAVRPSRVSRRTDVEWKLRRQLMATEEEEDHLSYSPLNVTTGSDICILFYARNFSLKANNSVFIDLTNATFVTQKVDISSSQCSDINTTLSLKYTKPVNGISSLEIRFLMTNKFYEASARNWSSLESVEIVQDGATSAKFNVFVISAPAEYSFHCQLVGTSNLYPARLIPSNSEAKSWDVFISRLQV
;
A
#
# COMPACT_ATOMS: atom_id res chain seq x y z
N ALA A 1 -1.72 0.64 -0.40
CA ALA A 1 -0.26 0.42 -0.40
C ALA A 1 0.02 -1.07 -0.20
N LEU A 2 0.90 -1.68 -1.01
CA LEU A 2 1.05 -3.15 -1.10
C LEU A 2 1.93 -3.77 0.00
N TYR A 3 2.67 -2.96 0.75
CA TYR A 3 3.73 -3.40 1.69
C TYR A 3 3.71 -2.64 3.04
N GLU A 4 2.58 -2.02 3.42
CA GLU A 4 2.47 -1.37 4.73
C GLU A 4 2.47 -2.40 5.87
N GLY A 5 3.25 -2.13 6.92
CA GLY A 5 3.37 -3.01 8.09
C GLY A 5 4.27 -4.24 7.92
N HIS A 6 4.88 -4.45 6.75
CA HIS A 6 5.85 -5.51 6.49
C HIS A 6 7.25 -4.93 6.25
N VAL A 7 8.27 -5.57 6.82
CA VAL A 7 9.68 -5.19 6.60
C VAL A 7 10.23 -6.08 5.51
N ILE A 8 10.61 -5.48 4.38
CA ILE A 8 11.13 -6.21 3.21
C ILE A 8 12.53 -6.74 3.51
N SER A 9 12.68 -8.06 3.43
CA SER A 9 13.96 -8.76 3.57
C SER A 9 14.85 -8.63 2.33
N ALA A 10 16.12 -9.01 2.43
CA ALA A 10 17.06 -8.97 1.30
C ALA A 10 16.62 -9.84 0.11
N GLN A 11 16.02 -10.99 0.39
CA GLN A 11 15.55 -11.93 -0.65
C GLN A 11 14.32 -11.37 -1.36
N GLU A 12 13.37 -10.79 -0.62
CA GLU A 12 12.20 -10.12 -1.18
C GLU A 12 12.60 -8.88 -1.99
N LEU A 13 13.52 -8.06 -1.47
CA LEU A 13 14.04 -6.89 -2.19
C LEU A 13 14.66 -7.29 -3.53
N THR A 14 15.46 -8.36 -3.54
CA THR A 14 16.06 -8.92 -4.75
C THR A 14 15.00 -9.33 -5.77
N ALA A 15 13.96 -10.05 -5.33
CA ALA A 15 12.85 -10.48 -6.19
C ALA A 15 12.06 -9.29 -6.77
N LEU A 16 11.85 -8.25 -5.96
CA LEU A 16 11.15 -7.03 -6.35
C LEU A 16 11.95 -6.16 -7.35
N LEU A 17 13.28 -6.23 -7.31
CA LEU A 17 14.16 -5.50 -8.23
C LEU A 17 14.42 -6.25 -9.55
N GLN A 18 14.12 -7.55 -9.64
CA GLN A 18 14.31 -8.34 -10.88
C GLN A 18 13.69 -7.70 -12.14
N PRO A 19 12.47 -7.13 -12.12
CA PRO A 19 11.90 -6.49 -13.29
C PRO A 19 12.74 -5.32 -13.82
N VAL A 20 13.35 -4.53 -12.94
CA VAL A 20 14.22 -3.40 -13.32
C VAL A 20 15.52 -3.89 -13.96
N LEU A 21 16.01 -5.05 -13.53
CA LEU A 21 17.26 -5.64 -14.05
C LEU A 21 17.07 -6.40 -15.37
N THR A 22 15.86 -6.91 -15.62
CA THR A 22 15.52 -7.71 -16.81
C THR A 22 14.88 -6.91 -17.93
N GLN A 23 14.19 -5.82 -17.59
CA GLN A 23 13.81 -4.80 -18.55
C GLN A 23 15.09 -4.16 -19.08
N ASN A 24 15.13 -3.84 -20.37
CA ASN A 24 16.31 -3.41 -21.12
C ASN A 24 16.81 -2.00 -20.71
N SER A 25 16.73 -1.63 -19.43
CA SER A 25 17.20 -0.35 -18.89
C SER A 25 18.72 -0.34 -18.97
N ARG A 26 19.23 0.41 -19.95
CA ARG A 26 20.67 0.58 -20.14
C ARG A 26 21.29 1.47 -19.07
N ASN A 27 20.50 2.19 -18.27
CA ASN A 27 21.03 3.12 -17.28
C ASN A 27 20.23 2.98 -15.98
N LEU A 28 20.93 2.65 -14.89
CA LEU A 28 20.37 2.57 -13.55
C LEU A 28 21.05 3.62 -12.67
N ILE A 29 20.25 4.42 -11.96
CA ILE A 29 20.73 5.46 -11.04
C ILE A 29 20.36 5.05 -9.62
N LEU A 30 21.36 4.92 -8.77
CA LEU A 30 21.21 4.69 -7.34
C LEU A 30 21.53 5.99 -6.59
N PHE A 31 20.51 6.67 -6.11
CA PHE A 31 20.66 7.76 -5.15
C PHE A 31 20.75 7.18 -3.74
N LEU A 32 21.91 7.35 -3.11
CA LEU A 32 22.21 6.77 -1.80
C LEU A 32 22.42 7.86 -0.76
N GLN A 33 21.58 7.85 0.27
CA GLN A 33 21.74 8.68 1.46
C GLN A 33 22.41 7.91 2.59
N ASP A 34 22.99 8.64 3.56
CA ASP A 34 23.47 8.03 4.81
C ASP A 34 22.29 7.43 5.60
N SER A 35 21.24 8.22 5.82
CA SER A 35 20.06 7.76 6.55
C SER A 35 18.74 8.25 5.98
N LEU A 36 17.72 7.40 5.99
CA LEU A 36 16.36 7.70 5.52
C LEU A 36 15.32 7.02 6.41
N SER A 37 14.24 7.72 6.74
CA SER A 37 13.02 7.13 7.28
C SER A 37 11.80 7.70 6.56
N VAL A 38 10.76 6.88 6.39
CA VAL A 38 9.47 7.37 5.92
C VAL A 38 8.91 8.44 6.87
N ASP A 39 9.21 8.32 8.17
CA ASP A 39 8.81 9.29 9.19
C ASP A 39 9.50 10.66 9.04
N ASP A 40 10.62 10.74 8.33
CA ASP A 40 11.26 12.04 8.08
C ASP A 40 10.40 12.86 7.10
N PHE A 41 9.77 12.22 6.12
CA PHE A 41 8.83 12.89 5.22
C PHE A 41 7.58 13.39 5.96
N THR A 42 7.13 12.69 6.99
CA THR A 42 5.98 13.14 7.81
C THR A 42 6.36 14.28 8.74
N TYR A 43 7.54 14.22 9.37
CA TYR A 43 8.03 15.28 10.24
C TYR A 43 8.31 16.60 9.48
N PHE A 44 8.85 16.53 8.26
CA PHE A 44 9.18 17.72 7.48
C PHE A 44 8.05 18.24 6.57
N SER A 45 6.89 17.57 6.52
CA SER A 45 5.73 18.00 5.71
C SER A 45 4.70 18.85 6.47
N GLU A 46 5.02 19.30 7.68
CA GLU A 46 4.15 20.24 8.41
C GLU A 46 3.86 21.50 7.59
N PRO A 47 2.63 22.05 7.63
CA PRO A 47 2.12 23.06 6.70
C PRO A 47 2.87 24.42 6.73
N TYR A 48 3.75 24.63 7.70
CA TYR A 48 4.60 25.82 7.79
C TYR A 48 6.01 25.60 7.23
N ILE A 49 6.38 24.36 6.94
CA ILE A 49 7.70 23.97 6.44
C ILE A 49 7.56 23.69 4.94
N ASN A 50 8.31 24.45 4.15
CA ASN A 50 8.23 24.57 2.70
C ASN A 50 7.99 23.24 1.96
N LYS A 51 7.00 23.22 1.04
CA LYS A 51 6.73 22.15 0.05
C LYS A 51 7.91 21.79 -0.89
N LEU A 52 9.09 22.38 -0.68
CA LEU A 52 10.24 22.30 -1.58
C LEU A 52 11.17 21.10 -1.33
N PHE A 53 10.97 20.30 -0.28
CA PHE A 53 11.92 19.22 0.04
C PHE A 53 11.78 17.99 -0.90
N ILE A 54 10.62 17.68 -1.47
CA ILE A 54 10.42 16.43 -2.25
C ILE A 54 9.82 16.66 -3.63
N HIS A 55 9.95 17.87 -4.17
CA HIS A 55 9.26 18.23 -5.41
C HIS A 55 9.70 17.33 -6.57
N PHE A 56 11.00 17.21 -6.80
CA PHE A 56 11.52 16.43 -7.92
C PHE A 56 11.35 14.93 -7.71
N LEU A 57 11.53 14.45 -6.48
CA LEU A 57 11.27 13.05 -6.16
C LEU A 57 9.80 12.68 -6.45
N GLN A 58 8.86 13.55 -6.07
CA GLN A 58 7.43 13.35 -6.33
C GLN A 58 7.11 13.42 -7.84
N GLU A 59 7.70 14.35 -8.57
CA GLU A 59 7.53 14.48 -10.01
C GLU A 59 8.04 13.24 -10.76
N ILE A 60 9.19 12.69 -10.38
CA ILE A 60 9.72 11.45 -10.96
C ILE A 60 8.76 10.29 -10.68
N LEU A 61 8.30 10.14 -9.44
CA LEU A 61 7.34 9.07 -9.10
C LEU A 61 6.04 9.17 -9.90
N GLN A 62 5.55 10.38 -10.16
CA GLN A 62 4.31 10.61 -10.92
C GLN A 62 4.49 10.46 -12.44
N SER A 63 5.65 10.84 -12.98
CA SER A 63 5.95 10.77 -14.40
C SER A 63 6.48 9.41 -14.86
N SER A 64 6.96 8.57 -13.93
CA SER A 64 7.46 7.24 -14.23
C SER A 64 6.33 6.29 -14.67
N PRO A 65 6.53 5.51 -15.75
CA PRO A 65 5.54 4.53 -16.22
C PRO A 65 5.38 3.34 -15.26
N SER A 66 6.33 3.15 -14.34
CA SER A 66 6.29 2.18 -13.25
C SER A 66 6.98 2.75 -12.02
N SER A 67 6.34 2.62 -10.86
CA SER A 67 6.87 3.10 -9.57
C SER A 67 6.69 2.02 -8.50
N LEU A 68 7.72 1.76 -7.70
CA LEU A 68 7.68 0.87 -6.54
C LEU A 68 8.09 1.66 -5.30
N VAL A 69 7.20 1.74 -4.31
CA VAL A 69 7.48 2.37 -3.02
C VAL A 69 7.42 1.31 -1.93
N LEU A 70 8.54 1.13 -1.22
CA LEU A 70 8.67 0.17 -0.11
C LEU A 70 8.72 0.95 1.21
N PRO A 71 7.68 0.88 2.06
CA PRO A 71 7.61 1.65 3.30
C PRO A 71 8.69 1.26 4.33
N ALA A 72 9.13 0.00 4.33
CA ALA A 72 10.17 -0.49 5.23
C ALA A 72 11.01 -1.57 4.55
N VAL A 73 12.33 -1.39 4.58
CA VAL A 73 13.31 -2.35 4.07
C VAL A 73 14.34 -2.61 5.17
N ASP A 74 14.74 -3.87 5.33
CA ASP A 74 15.78 -4.25 6.27
C ASP A 74 17.09 -3.50 5.97
N CYS A 75 17.74 -2.93 6.98
CA CYS A 75 18.98 -2.18 6.80
C CYS A 75 20.17 -3.08 6.41
N GLU A 76 20.09 -4.38 6.72
CA GLU A 76 21.03 -5.37 6.20
C GLU A 76 20.81 -5.56 4.70
N ALA A 77 19.56 -5.59 4.24
CA ALA A 77 19.23 -5.68 2.81
C ALA A 77 19.72 -4.46 2.02
N THR A 78 19.55 -3.24 2.55
CA THR A 78 20.03 -2.02 1.86
C THR A 78 21.55 -1.93 1.83
N ARG A 79 22.26 -2.48 2.82
CA ARG A 79 23.73 -2.58 2.80
C ARG A 79 24.26 -3.44 1.66
N TYR A 80 23.59 -4.55 1.37
CA TYR A 80 23.99 -5.48 0.31
C TYR A 80 23.47 -5.08 -1.09
N LEU A 81 22.66 -4.02 -1.18
CA LEU A 81 22.03 -3.61 -2.43
C LEU A 81 23.05 -3.23 -3.51
N LEU A 82 24.07 -2.43 -3.19
CA LEU A 82 25.04 -1.97 -4.19
C LEU A 82 25.85 -3.16 -4.76
N SER A 83 26.30 -4.07 -3.90
CA SER A 83 27.00 -5.29 -4.33
C SER A 83 26.09 -6.17 -5.20
N PHE A 84 24.82 -6.32 -4.81
CA PHE A 84 23.84 -7.08 -5.58
C PHE A 84 23.63 -6.47 -6.98
N LEU A 85 23.47 -5.15 -7.08
CA LEU A 85 23.34 -4.46 -8.36
C LEU A 85 24.60 -4.60 -9.22
N GLN A 86 25.78 -4.54 -8.63
CA GLN A 86 27.05 -4.73 -9.36
C GLN A 86 27.19 -6.15 -9.91
N GLU A 87 26.78 -7.17 -9.15
CA GLU A 87 26.83 -8.58 -9.57
C GLU A 87 25.74 -8.94 -10.58
N SER A 88 24.66 -8.18 -10.66
CA SER A 88 23.51 -8.51 -11.51
C SER A 88 23.73 -8.25 -13.00
N GLY A 89 24.82 -7.59 -13.40
CA GLY A 89 25.09 -7.25 -14.80
C GLY A 89 26.51 -6.72 -15.05
N ASP A 90 26.92 -6.64 -16.33
CA ASP A 90 28.22 -6.04 -16.74
C ASP A 90 28.13 -4.50 -16.78
N TRP A 91 27.91 -3.89 -15.61
CA TRP A 91 27.70 -2.46 -15.49
C TRP A 91 29.01 -1.66 -15.58
N LYS A 92 28.98 -0.53 -16.29
CA LYS A 92 29.96 0.54 -16.11
C LYS A 92 29.60 1.35 -14.87
N LEU A 93 30.28 1.08 -13.77
CA LEU A 93 30.09 1.79 -12.51
C LEU A 93 30.66 3.22 -12.59
N THR A 94 29.84 4.22 -12.29
CA THR A 94 30.27 5.61 -12.18
C THR A 94 29.81 6.18 -10.85
N ASN A 95 30.78 6.46 -9.96
CA ASN A 95 30.50 7.11 -8.68
C ASN A 95 30.51 8.62 -8.87
N VAL A 96 29.38 9.26 -8.60
CA VAL A 96 29.20 10.70 -8.71
C VAL A 96 29.26 11.30 -7.31
N THR A 97 30.38 11.94 -7.00
CA THR A 97 30.63 12.60 -5.70
C THR A 97 30.66 14.12 -5.81
N ASN A 98 30.99 14.66 -6.98
CA ASN A 98 31.00 16.09 -7.27
C ASN A 98 29.83 16.40 -8.20
N LEU A 99 28.97 17.33 -7.80
CA LEU A 99 27.62 17.57 -8.33
C LEU A 99 27.56 18.17 -9.75
N ASP A 100 28.68 18.13 -10.49
CA ASP A 100 28.79 18.59 -11.87
C ASP A 100 28.39 17.48 -12.83
N VAL A 101 27.06 17.31 -12.94
CA VAL A 101 26.38 16.39 -13.87
C VAL A 101 26.79 16.62 -15.33
N SER A 102 27.17 17.84 -15.69
CA SER A 102 27.56 18.25 -17.04
C SER A 102 28.82 17.57 -17.59
N GLN A 103 29.61 16.90 -16.74
CA GLN A 103 30.79 16.11 -17.16
C GLN A 103 30.52 14.59 -17.21
N LEU A 104 29.28 14.16 -16.99
CA LEU A 104 28.93 12.74 -16.97
C LEU A 104 28.92 12.16 -18.40
N GLU A 105 30.02 11.51 -18.78
CA GLU A 105 30.13 10.75 -20.03
C GLU A 105 29.54 9.34 -19.85
N LEU A 106 28.26 9.18 -20.24
CA LEU A 106 27.60 7.88 -20.29
C LEU A 106 28.00 7.14 -21.55
N ASP A 107 28.50 5.93 -21.38
CA ASP A 107 28.79 5.05 -22.51
C ASP A 107 27.50 4.35 -22.93
N LEU A 108 26.90 4.78 -24.04
CA LEU A 108 25.64 4.22 -24.54
C LEU A 108 25.80 2.79 -25.11
N SER A 109 27.03 2.28 -25.22
CA SER A 109 27.33 0.93 -25.71
C SER A 109 27.20 -0.16 -24.65
N LYS A 110 27.29 0.20 -23.37
CA LYS A 110 27.20 -0.72 -22.21
C LYS A 110 26.15 -0.24 -21.20
N PRO A 111 25.60 -1.12 -20.36
CA PRO A 111 24.73 -0.68 -19.29
C PRO A 111 25.52 0.10 -18.23
N ASN A 112 24.99 1.24 -17.76
CA ASN A 112 25.64 2.12 -16.80
C ASN A 112 24.95 2.02 -15.43
N LEU A 113 25.75 1.91 -14.37
CA LEU A 113 25.29 2.02 -12.98
C LEU A 113 25.88 3.29 -12.36
N LEU A 114 25.02 4.28 -12.15
CA LEU A 114 25.36 5.57 -11.57
C LEU A 114 25.08 5.55 -10.09
N VAL A 115 26.10 5.68 -9.25
CA VAL A 115 25.93 5.77 -7.80
C VAL A 115 26.14 7.21 -7.38
N VAL A 116 25.07 7.86 -6.96
CA VAL A 116 25.05 9.26 -6.54
C VAL A 116 24.99 9.29 -5.02
N GLN A 117 26.11 9.66 -4.40
CA GLN A 117 26.16 9.82 -2.95
C GLN A 117 25.58 11.19 -2.59
N LEU A 118 24.42 11.18 -1.92
CA LEU A 118 23.74 12.39 -1.47
C LEU A 118 24.36 12.93 -0.19
N GLN A 119 24.13 14.21 0.10
CA GLN A 119 24.69 14.87 1.27
C GLN A 119 24.17 14.21 2.56
N PRO A 120 25.05 13.90 3.53
CA PRO A 120 24.65 13.29 4.78
C PRO A 120 23.90 14.29 5.67
N PHE A 121 22.92 13.80 6.40
CA PHE A 121 22.23 14.61 7.41
C PHE A 121 23.15 14.82 8.63
N ALA A 122 23.68 16.03 8.80
CA ALA A 122 24.56 16.36 9.92
C ALA A 122 23.79 16.35 11.26
N ARG A 123 24.23 15.50 12.20
CA ARG A 123 23.70 15.46 13.59
C ARG A 123 24.37 16.51 14.48
N SER A 124 24.32 17.79 14.12
CA SER A 124 24.58 18.85 15.09
C SER A 124 23.27 19.20 15.82
N SER A 125 23.38 19.60 17.08
CA SER A 125 22.33 19.60 18.11
C SER A 125 21.15 20.58 17.91
N ASN A 126 20.92 21.10 16.71
CA ASN A 126 19.81 21.98 16.37
C ASN A 126 19.07 21.36 15.19
N GLU A 127 17.74 21.31 15.20
CA GLU A 127 16.88 20.56 14.25
C GLU A 127 16.78 21.17 12.82
N ILE A 128 17.55 22.23 12.56
CA ILE A 128 17.49 23.07 11.34
C ILE A 128 18.37 22.56 10.16
N PRO A 129 19.55 21.95 10.34
CA PRO A 129 20.43 21.50 9.25
C PRO A 129 19.87 20.32 8.43
N THR A 130 18.84 19.62 8.90
CA THR A 130 18.29 18.46 8.20
C THR A 130 17.48 18.87 6.99
N LEU A 131 16.65 19.92 7.06
CA LEU A 131 15.75 20.32 5.97
C LEU A 131 16.52 20.91 4.77
N GLU A 132 17.53 21.73 5.02
CA GLU A 132 18.35 22.34 3.96
C GLU A 132 19.12 21.26 3.20
N ALA A 133 19.74 20.30 3.90
CA ALA A 133 20.41 19.16 3.27
C ALA A 133 19.45 18.31 2.44
N ALA A 134 18.22 18.17 2.92
CA ALA A 134 17.16 17.44 2.25
C ALA A 134 16.73 18.14 0.95
N ALA A 135 16.49 19.45 0.99
CA ALA A 135 16.13 20.26 -0.18
C ALA A 135 17.28 20.35 -1.20
N GLU A 136 18.54 20.41 -0.75
CA GLU A 136 19.69 20.32 -1.65
C GLU A 136 19.77 18.94 -2.31
N ASN A 137 19.48 17.86 -1.60
CA ASN A 137 19.40 16.52 -2.18
C ASN A 137 18.31 16.42 -3.27
N ASP A 138 17.13 17.00 -3.06
CA ASP A 138 16.05 17.03 -4.07
C ASP A 138 16.43 17.85 -5.32
N LYS A 139 17.15 18.97 -5.13
CA LYS A 139 17.72 19.74 -6.26
C LYS A 139 18.76 18.94 -7.05
N ILE A 140 19.58 18.14 -6.37
CA ILE A 140 20.58 17.28 -7.00
C ILE A 140 19.88 16.20 -7.84
N ILE A 141 18.87 15.55 -7.25
CA ILE A 141 18.04 14.55 -7.95
C ILE A 141 17.42 15.18 -9.19
N GLY A 142 16.72 16.32 -9.03
CA GLY A 142 16.08 17.05 -10.13
C GLY A 142 17.04 17.46 -11.25
N ARG A 143 18.20 18.04 -10.90
CA ARG A 143 19.20 18.44 -11.91
C ARG A 143 19.70 17.24 -12.72
N LEU A 144 19.98 16.11 -12.07
CA LEU A 144 20.47 14.91 -12.75
C LEU A 144 19.40 14.30 -13.65
N THR A 145 18.18 14.16 -13.15
CA THR A 145 17.10 13.54 -13.93
C THR A 145 16.68 14.41 -15.10
N MET A 146 16.60 15.72 -14.93
CA MET A 146 16.32 16.66 -16.02
C MET A 146 17.40 16.63 -17.11
N ASP A 147 18.69 16.66 -16.76
CA ASP A 147 19.78 16.58 -17.76
C ASP A 147 19.71 15.29 -18.59
N LEU A 148 19.45 14.15 -17.94
CA LEU A 148 19.32 12.87 -18.62
C LEU A 148 18.08 12.81 -19.51
N GLN A 149 16.96 13.41 -19.08
CA GLN A 149 15.75 13.53 -19.87
C GLN A 149 15.95 14.44 -21.10
N GLU A 150 16.60 15.60 -20.93
CA GLU A 150 16.93 16.53 -22.03
C GLU A 150 17.84 15.88 -23.08
N ARG A 151 18.76 15.02 -22.63
CA ARG A 151 19.63 14.21 -23.49
C ARG A 151 18.93 13.01 -24.14
N GLY A 152 17.65 12.75 -23.81
CA GLY A 152 16.87 11.64 -24.34
C GLY A 152 17.33 10.27 -23.86
N ILE A 153 18.00 10.20 -22.71
CA ILE A 153 18.53 8.96 -22.13
C ILE A 153 17.44 8.31 -21.27
N LEU A 154 17.11 7.05 -21.56
CA LEU A 154 16.21 6.27 -20.72
C LEU A 154 16.96 5.72 -19.50
N PHE A 155 16.40 5.94 -18.31
CA PHE A 155 16.98 5.50 -17.05
C PHE A 155 15.93 5.00 -16.07
N SER A 156 16.36 4.13 -15.15
CA SER A 156 15.62 3.70 -13.98
C SER A 156 16.27 4.30 -12.73
N VAL A 157 15.47 4.62 -11.71
CA VAL A 157 15.95 5.25 -10.48
C VAL A 157 15.63 4.40 -9.26
N ILE A 158 16.61 4.26 -8.38
CA ILE A 158 16.44 3.72 -7.03
C ILE A 158 16.90 4.82 -6.06
N TYR A 159 16.03 5.19 -5.13
CA TYR A 159 16.32 6.13 -4.06
C TYR A 159 16.22 5.40 -2.72
N THR A 160 17.31 5.38 -1.95
CA THR A 160 17.39 4.63 -0.69
C THR A 160 18.50 5.15 0.23
N ALA A 161 18.65 4.55 1.41
CA ALA A 161 19.72 4.86 2.35
C ALA A 161 20.38 3.63 2.97
N VAL A 162 21.59 3.85 3.49
CA VAL A 162 22.41 2.81 4.12
C VAL A 162 21.85 2.37 5.49
N ARG A 163 21.12 3.25 6.19
CA ARG A 163 20.54 2.97 7.51
C ARG A 163 19.26 3.78 7.76
N PRO A 164 18.42 3.35 8.71
CA PRO A 164 17.30 4.19 9.16
C PRO A 164 17.80 5.42 9.92
N SER A 165 17.16 6.57 9.72
CA SER A 165 17.46 7.80 10.45
C SER A 165 17.00 7.73 11.92
N ARG A 166 15.88 7.01 12.14
CA ARG A 166 15.29 6.70 13.44
C ARG A 166 14.95 5.22 13.49
N VAL A 167 15.30 4.54 14.59
CA VAL A 167 14.66 3.27 14.93
C VAL A 167 13.25 3.64 15.37
N SER A 168 12.22 3.08 14.73
CA SER A 168 10.82 3.29 15.15
C SER A 168 10.71 2.92 16.63
N ARG A 169 10.74 3.93 17.51
CA ARG A 169 10.44 3.76 18.92
C ARG A 169 8.92 3.70 18.96
N ARG A 170 8.35 2.57 19.38
CA ARG A 170 6.99 2.55 19.94
C ARG A 170 6.97 3.60 21.03
N THR A 171 6.44 4.76 20.69
CA THR A 171 6.13 5.80 21.64
C THR A 171 4.65 5.62 21.89
N ASP A 172 4.34 5.16 23.11
CA ASP A 172 3.00 5.12 23.72
C ASP A 172 2.46 6.54 23.95
N VAL A 173 2.56 7.39 22.93
CA VAL A 173 1.96 8.72 22.93
C VAL A 173 0.93 8.67 21.82
N GLU A 174 -0.33 8.77 22.24
CA GLU A 174 -1.53 8.94 21.42
C GLU A 174 -1.27 9.93 20.27
N TRP A 175 -0.79 9.43 19.14
CA TRP A 175 -0.69 10.21 17.92
C TRP A 175 -2.09 10.25 17.31
N LYS A 176 -2.90 11.17 17.82
CA LYS A 176 -4.11 11.66 17.15
C LYS A 176 -3.67 12.36 15.85
N LEU A 177 -3.30 11.60 14.83
CA LEU A 177 -3.30 12.10 13.46
C LEU A 177 -4.00 11.12 12.53
N ARG A 178 -5.14 11.61 12.08
CA ARG A 178 -5.77 11.38 10.79
C ARG A 178 -4.74 11.06 9.69
N ARG A 179 -5.10 10.07 8.86
CA ARG A 179 -4.64 9.77 7.48
C ARG A 179 -3.10 9.81 7.25
N GLN A 180 -2.51 8.66 6.94
CA GLN A 180 -1.14 8.58 6.42
C GLN A 180 -1.09 8.80 4.90
N LEU A 181 -0.05 9.54 4.46
CA LEU A 181 0.05 10.20 3.17
C LEU A 181 1.09 9.53 2.26
N MET A 182 0.65 8.52 1.52
CA MET A 182 1.05 8.20 0.12
C MET A 182 -0.22 7.85 -0.69
N ALA A 183 -1.40 8.02 -0.10
CA ALA A 183 -2.63 8.09 -0.85
C ALA A 183 -2.69 9.47 -1.48
N THR A 184 -2.81 9.54 -2.80
CA THR A 184 -3.45 10.67 -3.46
C THR A 184 -4.70 10.98 -2.64
N GLU A 185 -4.93 12.24 -2.27
CA GLU A 185 -6.31 12.71 -2.26
C GLU A 185 -6.75 12.56 -3.70
N GLU A 186 -7.17 11.34 -4.08
CA GLU A 186 -7.95 11.17 -5.28
C GLU A 186 -9.06 12.21 -5.13
N GLU A 187 -9.05 13.15 -6.08
CA GLU A 187 -10.00 14.24 -6.19
C GLU A 187 -11.32 13.80 -5.57
N GLU A 188 -11.80 14.59 -4.60
CA GLU A 188 -13.08 14.39 -3.96
C GLU A 188 -14.14 14.07 -5.01
N ASP A 189 -14.36 12.79 -5.25
CA ASP A 189 -15.48 12.31 -6.04
C ASP A 189 -16.65 12.60 -5.10
N HIS A 190 -17.33 13.72 -5.36
CA HIS A 190 -18.36 14.38 -4.53
C HIS A 190 -19.61 13.49 -4.24
N LEU A 191 -19.47 12.17 -4.33
CA LEU A 191 -20.47 11.14 -4.14
C LEU A 191 -20.04 10.11 -3.07
N SER A 192 -19.13 10.45 -2.15
CA SER A 192 -18.75 9.54 -1.07
C SER A 192 -19.91 9.38 -0.07
N TYR A 193 -20.64 8.27 -0.22
CA TYR A 193 -21.71 7.86 0.68
C TYR A 193 -21.13 7.36 2.02
N SER A 194 -21.91 7.53 3.09
CA SER A 194 -21.50 7.14 4.43
C SER A 194 -21.28 5.63 4.56
N PRO A 195 -20.33 5.18 5.43
CA PRO A 195 -20.18 3.77 5.76
C PRO A 195 -21.48 3.21 6.34
N LEU A 196 -21.74 1.92 6.07
CA LEU A 196 -22.80 1.17 6.71
C LEU A 196 -22.44 0.94 8.18
N ASN A 197 -23.37 1.28 9.08
CA ASN A 197 -23.19 1.12 10.52
C ASN A 197 -24.07 0.00 11.08
N VAL A 198 -23.48 -0.88 11.89
CA VAL A 198 -24.22 -1.86 12.69
C VAL A 198 -24.09 -1.48 14.15
N THR A 199 -25.23 -1.20 14.78
CA THR A 199 -25.31 -0.81 16.19
C THR A 199 -25.82 -1.96 17.05
N THR A 200 -25.17 -2.18 18.20
CA THR A 200 -25.67 -3.09 19.24
C THR A 200 -26.04 -2.25 20.45
N GLY A 201 -27.33 -2.00 20.65
CA GLY A 201 -27.80 -1.07 21.67
C GLY A 201 -27.45 0.38 21.31
N SER A 202 -26.66 1.06 22.16
CA SER A 202 -26.23 2.45 21.95
C SER A 202 -24.91 2.58 21.16
N ASP A 203 -24.17 1.48 21.01
CA ASP A 203 -22.79 1.53 20.52
C ASP A 203 -22.68 1.01 19.09
N ILE A 204 -21.86 1.68 18.28
CA ILE A 204 -21.53 1.22 16.92
C ILE A 204 -20.49 0.11 17.06
N CYS A 205 -20.84 -1.06 16.55
CA CYS A 205 -19.98 -2.24 16.61
C CYS A 205 -19.22 -2.46 15.29
N ILE A 206 -19.87 -2.26 14.15
CA ILE A 206 -19.27 -2.48 12.82
C ILE A 206 -19.47 -1.23 11.99
N LEU A 207 -18.38 -0.77 11.35
CA LEU A 207 -18.42 0.19 10.27
C LEU A 207 -17.90 -0.51 9.02
N PHE A 208 -18.72 -0.56 7.98
CA PHE A 208 -18.37 -1.25 6.74
C PHE A 208 -18.48 -0.28 5.57
N TYR A 209 -17.42 -0.17 4.78
CA TYR A 209 -17.35 0.71 3.61
C TYR A 209 -16.69 0.02 2.42
N ALA A 210 -17.21 0.29 1.22
CA ALA A 210 -16.57 -0.04 -0.03
C ALA A 210 -17.00 0.92 -1.16
N ARG A 211 -16.11 1.23 -2.08
CA ARG A 211 -16.44 2.02 -3.30
C ARG A 211 -17.18 1.18 -4.34
N ASN A 212 -16.91 -0.11 -4.39
CA ASN A 212 -17.63 -1.04 -5.25
C ASN A 212 -17.81 -2.34 -4.48
N PHE A 213 -19.02 -2.86 -4.47
CA PHE A 213 -19.32 -4.18 -3.95
C PHE A 213 -20.19 -4.92 -4.96
N SER A 214 -19.56 -5.84 -5.68
CA SER A 214 -20.23 -6.62 -6.72
C SER A 214 -19.85 -8.10 -6.66
N LEU A 215 -20.75 -8.92 -7.18
CA LEU A 215 -20.62 -10.36 -7.25
C LEU A 215 -20.92 -10.82 -8.68
N LYS A 216 -20.36 -11.96 -9.05
CA LYS A 216 -20.69 -12.64 -10.30
C LYS A 216 -20.99 -14.11 -10.02
N ALA A 217 -22.22 -14.51 -10.26
CA ALA A 217 -22.67 -15.90 -10.09
C ALA A 217 -22.63 -16.66 -11.43
N ASN A 218 -22.17 -17.91 -11.39
CA ASN A 218 -22.09 -18.83 -12.53
C ASN A 218 -21.44 -18.23 -13.77
N ASN A 219 -20.42 -17.37 -13.58
CA ASN A 219 -19.72 -16.63 -14.64
C ASN A 219 -20.61 -15.78 -15.57
N SER A 220 -21.88 -15.56 -15.25
CA SER A 220 -22.85 -14.95 -16.17
C SER A 220 -23.72 -13.88 -15.52
N VAL A 221 -24.12 -14.07 -14.26
CA VAL A 221 -25.04 -13.18 -13.57
C VAL A 221 -24.24 -12.18 -12.75
N PHE A 222 -24.18 -10.93 -13.21
CA PHE A 222 -23.54 -9.84 -12.47
C PHE A 222 -24.54 -9.20 -11.49
N ILE A 223 -24.09 -8.98 -10.26
CA ILE A 223 -24.90 -8.45 -9.16
C ILE A 223 -24.13 -7.28 -8.55
N ASP A 224 -24.62 -6.06 -8.75
CA ASP A 224 -24.06 -4.88 -8.08
C ASP A 224 -24.86 -4.58 -6.81
N LEU A 225 -24.18 -4.61 -5.67
CA LEU A 225 -24.76 -4.39 -4.36
C LEU A 225 -24.41 -3.00 -3.80
N THR A 226 -23.52 -2.25 -4.47
CA THR A 226 -22.96 -0.99 -3.99
C THR A 226 -24.05 0.02 -3.61
N ASN A 227 -24.97 0.30 -4.55
CA ASN A 227 -26.03 1.28 -4.36
C ASN A 227 -27.06 0.81 -3.30
N ALA A 228 -27.37 -0.48 -3.27
CA ALA A 228 -28.28 -1.07 -2.28
C ALA A 228 -27.70 -1.01 -0.86
N THR A 229 -26.38 -1.18 -0.73
CA THR A 229 -25.67 -1.22 0.56
C THR A 229 -25.46 0.18 1.13
N PHE A 230 -24.87 1.09 0.35
CA PHE A 230 -24.33 2.33 0.91
C PHE A 230 -25.13 3.58 0.58
N VAL A 231 -25.78 3.63 -0.59
CA VAL A 231 -26.49 4.83 -1.08
C VAL A 231 -27.95 4.82 -0.64
N THR A 232 -28.69 3.76 -0.99
CA THR A 232 -30.10 3.62 -0.64
C THR A 232 -30.32 2.92 0.70
N GLN A 233 -29.28 2.25 1.23
CA GLN A 233 -29.30 1.51 2.50
C GLN A 233 -30.53 0.61 2.66
N LYS A 234 -30.94 -0.06 1.57
CA LYS A 234 -32.07 -1.01 1.54
C LYS A 234 -31.67 -2.43 1.95
N VAL A 235 -30.41 -2.62 2.32
CA VAL A 235 -29.88 -3.89 2.81
C VAL A 235 -30.43 -4.18 4.21
N ASP A 236 -30.87 -5.40 4.44
CA ASP A 236 -31.30 -5.87 5.76
C ASP A 236 -30.08 -6.39 6.54
N ILE A 237 -29.81 -5.74 7.67
CA ILE A 237 -28.69 -6.03 8.57
C ILE A 237 -29.12 -6.67 9.89
N SER A 238 -30.41 -7.00 10.07
CA SER A 238 -30.95 -7.45 11.37
C SER A 238 -30.33 -8.74 11.88
N SER A 239 -29.77 -9.55 10.98
CA SER A 239 -29.08 -10.81 11.30
C SER A 239 -27.62 -10.63 11.73
N SER A 240 -27.12 -9.39 11.77
CA SER A 240 -25.76 -9.09 12.24
C SER A 240 -25.65 -9.29 13.75
N GLN A 241 -24.53 -9.85 14.21
CA GLN A 241 -24.29 -10.17 15.61
C GLN A 241 -22.93 -9.62 16.03
N CYS A 242 -22.88 -8.99 17.19
CA CYS A 242 -21.66 -8.44 17.76
C CYS A 242 -21.38 -9.08 19.11
N SER A 243 -20.13 -9.47 19.30
CA SER A 243 -19.59 -9.96 20.57
C SER A 243 -18.12 -9.57 20.66
N ASP A 244 -17.61 -9.50 21.89
CA ASP A 244 -16.22 -9.15 22.17
C ASP A 244 -15.20 -10.09 21.50
N ILE A 245 -15.64 -11.30 21.14
CA ILE A 245 -14.80 -12.36 20.57
C ILE A 245 -15.13 -12.60 19.09
N ASN A 246 -16.41 -12.72 18.74
CA ASN A 246 -16.84 -13.05 17.39
C ASN A 246 -17.90 -12.06 16.94
N THR A 247 -17.73 -11.49 15.76
CA THR A 247 -18.65 -10.53 15.17
C THR A 247 -19.02 -10.98 13.76
N THR A 248 -20.30 -10.98 13.44
CA THR A 248 -20.83 -11.37 12.14
C THR A 248 -21.61 -10.20 11.54
N LEU A 249 -21.13 -9.65 10.43
CA LEU A 249 -21.91 -8.71 9.61
C LEU A 249 -22.71 -9.52 8.61
N SER A 250 -24.05 -9.46 8.69
CA SER A 250 -24.94 -10.09 7.71
C SER A 250 -25.62 -9.02 6.86
N LEU A 251 -25.47 -9.14 5.55
CA LEU A 251 -26.04 -8.25 4.55
C LEU A 251 -27.04 -9.03 3.71
N LYS A 252 -28.34 -8.81 3.94
CA LYS A 252 -29.41 -9.52 3.25
C LYS A 252 -30.12 -8.64 2.24
N TYR A 253 -30.22 -9.14 1.01
CA TYR A 253 -30.83 -8.48 -0.14
C TYR A 253 -32.05 -9.27 -0.61
N THR A 254 -33.15 -8.57 -0.85
CA THR A 254 -34.37 -9.15 -1.41
C THR A 254 -34.43 -8.87 -2.91
N LYS A 255 -34.52 -9.92 -3.72
CA LYS A 255 -34.57 -9.86 -5.19
C LYS A 255 -33.46 -8.99 -5.80
N PRO A 256 -32.17 -9.27 -5.53
CA PRO A 256 -31.06 -8.45 -6.02
C PRO A 256 -30.95 -8.45 -7.55
N VAL A 257 -31.30 -9.56 -8.21
CA VAL A 257 -31.31 -9.73 -9.67
C VAL A 257 -32.38 -10.74 -10.10
N ASN A 258 -32.73 -10.74 -11.38
CA ASN A 258 -33.63 -11.74 -11.94
C ASN A 258 -33.06 -13.16 -11.76
N GLY A 259 -33.85 -14.04 -11.14
CA GLY A 259 -33.45 -15.43 -10.88
C GLY A 259 -32.90 -15.70 -9.48
N ILE A 260 -32.65 -14.67 -8.66
CA ILE A 260 -32.27 -14.80 -7.25
C ILE A 260 -33.33 -14.09 -6.40
N SER A 261 -34.04 -14.83 -5.56
CA SER A 261 -35.13 -14.29 -4.72
C SER A 261 -34.59 -13.64 -3.44
N SER A 262 -33.55 -14.20 -2.85
CA SER A 262 -32.84 -13.61 -1.71
C SER A 262 -31.35 -13.96 -1.74
N LEU A 263 -30.52 -13.03 -1.27
CA LEU A 263 -29.08 -13.21 -1.17
C LEU A 263 -28.62 -12.65 0.16
N GLU A 264 -27.97 -13.47 0.98
CA GLU A 264 -27.39 -13.05 2.27
C GLU A 264 -25.88 -13.23 2.21
N ILE A 265 -25.12 -12.20 2.59
CA ILE A 265 -23.66 -12.24 2.63
C ILE A 265 -23.22 -12.00 4.06
N ARG A 266 -22.49 -12.96 4.62
CA ARG A 266 -22.02 -12.95 6.00
C ARG A 266 -20.52 -12.81 6.05
N PHE A 267 -20.04 -11.80 6.75
CA PHE A 267 -18.63 -11.60 7.05
C PHE A 267 -18.39 -11.99 8.51
N LEU A 268 -17.64 -13.07 8.71
CA LEU A 268 -17.31 -13.57 10.05
C LEU A 268 -15.95 -13.04 10.49
N MET A 269 -15.97 -12.19 11.49
CA MET A 269 -14.81 -11.54 12.09
C MET A 269 -14.56 -12.08 13.49
N THR A 270 -13.29 -12.18 13.87
CA THR A 270 -12.83 -12.62 15.17
C THR A 270 -11.95 -11.55 15.80
N ASN A 271 -11.98 -11.45 17.12
CA ASN A 271 -11.12 -10.60 17.90
C ASN A 271 -10.30 -11.47 18.85
N LYS A 272 -8.99 -11.49 18.67
CA LYS A 272 -8.09 -12.38 19.42
C LYS A 272 -6.89 -11.63 19.98
N PHE A 273 -6.57 -11.91 21.25
CA PHE A 273 -5.35 -11.43 21.88
C PHE A 273 -4.14 -12.23 21.40
N TYR A 274 -3.10 -11.52 20.93
CA TYR A 274 -1.84 -12.12 20.52
C TYR A 274 -0.72 -11.69 21.47
N GLU A 275 -0.23 -12.62 22.28
CA GLU A 275 0.81 -12.40 23.30
C GLU A 275 2.07 -11.73 22.73
N ALA A 276 2.54 -12.18 21.56
CA ALA A 276 3.72 -11.62 20.89
C ALA A 276 3.61 -10.10 20.60
N SER A 277 2.39 -9.62 20.38
CA SER A 277 2.11 -8.22 20.09
C SER A 277 1.51 -7.46 21.28
N ALA A 278 1.21 -8.18 22.36
CA ALA A 278 0.52 -7.72 23.56
C ALA A 278 -0.75 -6.90 23.26
N ARG A 279 -1.50 -7.29 22.23
CA ARG A 279 -2.70 -6.56 21.77
C ARG A 279 -3.72 -7.49 21.14
N ASN A 280 -4.95 -6.99 21.07
CA ASN A 280 -6.06 -7.62 20.35
C ASN A 280 -5.98 -7.32 18.86
N TRP A 281 -6.30 -8.32 18.04
CA TRP A 281 -6.38 -8.22 16.60
C TRP A 281 -7.76 -8.64 16.11
N SER A 282 -8.36 -7.80 15.29
CA SER A 282 -9.55 -8.10 14.52
C SER A 282 -9.13 -8.75 13.19
N SER A 283 -9.70 -9.91 12.88
CA SER A 283 -9.44 -10.64 11.64
C SER A 283 -10.74 -11.10 11.00
N LEU A 284 -10.87 -10.92 9.68
CA LEU A 284 -11.94 -11.54 8.92
C LEU A 284 -11.52 -12.98 8.62
N GLU A 285 -12.26 -13.96 9.14
CA GLU A 285 -11.94 -15.40 9.01
C GLU A 285 -12.57 -16.00 7.76
N SER A 286 -13.85 -15.70 7.54
CA SER A 286 -14.60 -16.28 6.42
C SER A 286 -15.69 -15.35 5.92
N VAL A 287 -15.99 -15.48 4.62
CA VAL A 287 -17.15 -14.87 3.98
C VAL A 287 -18.07 -15.97 3.50
N GLU A 288 -19.35 -15.89 3.80
CA GLU A 288 -20.36 -16.85 3.34
C GLU A 288 -21.43 -16.12 2.51
N ILE A 289 -21.74 -16.65 1.34
CA ILE A 289 -22.82 -16.19 0.47
C ILE A 289 -23.92 -17.25 0.51
N VAL A 290 -25.10 -16.89 0.99
CA VAL A 290 -26.28 -17.75 1.04
C VAL A 290 -27.29 -17.28 0.01
N GLN A 291 -27.47 -18.05 -1.05
CA GLN A 291 -28.47 -17.82 -2.09
C GLN A 291 -29.77 -18.56 -1.76
N ASP A 292 -30.89 -17.83 -1.79
CA ASP A 292 -32.26 -18.35 -1.64
C ASP A 292 -32.49 -19.19 -0.38
N GLY A 293 -31.67 -18.99 0.66
CA GLY A 293 -31.72 -19.75 1.91
C GLY A 293 -31.30 -21.23 1.80
N ALA A 294 -30.85 -21.67 0.62
CA ALA A 294 -30.58 -23.08 0.34
C ALA A 294 -29.12 -23.35 -0.06
N THR A 295 -28.54 -22.51 -0.91
CA THR A 295 -27.18 -22.70 -1.42
C THR A 295 -26.21 -21.81 -0.66
N SER A 296 -25.22 -22.40 0.02
CA SER A 296 -24.17 -21.64 0.72
C SER A 296 -22.81 -21.80 0.03
N ALA A 297 -22.17 -20.69 -0.28
CA ALA A 297 -20.82 -20.60 -0.81
C ALA A 297 -19.92 -19.98 0.26
N LYS A 298 -18.93 -20.73 0.74
CA LYS A 298 -18.02 -20.29 1.81
C LYS A 298 -16.63 -20.01 1.26
N PHE A 299 -16.05 -18.90 1.70
CA PHE A 299 -14.70 -18.47 1.38
C PHE A 299 -13.88 -18.33 2.66
N ASN A 300 -12.67 -18.88 2.65
CA ASN A 300 -11.66 -18.57 3.66
C ASN A 300 -10.93 -17.30 3.26
N VAL A 301 -10.58 -16.48 4.23
CA VAL A 301 -9.96 -15.19 3.96
C VAL A 301 -8.47 -15.25 4.20
N PHE A 302 -7.71 -14.61 3.30
CA PHE A 302 -6.27 -14.46 3.42
C PHE A 302 -5.92 -12.96 3.54
N VAL A 303 -5.24 -12.61 4.64
CA VAL A 303 -4.59 -11.29 4.88
C VAL A 303 -5.57 -10.13 5.14
N ILE A 304 -6.72 -10.39 5.74
CA ILE A 304 -7.62 -9.34 6.24
C ILE A 304 -7.60 -9.33 7.77
N SER A 305 -6.67 -8.57 8.33
CA SER A 305 -6.54 -8.37 9.78
C SER A 305 -5.93 -7.02 10.13
N ALA A 306 -6.31 -6.48 11.28
CA ALA A 306 -5.77 -5.26 11.85
C ALA A 306 -5.78 -5.35 13.39
N PRO A 307 -4.91 -4.62 14.11
CA PRO A 307 -5.09 -4.48 15.56
C PRO A 307 -6.47 -3.86 15.85
N ALA A 308 -7.17 -4.33 16.89
CA ALA A 308 -8.57 -4.00 17.13
C ALA A 308 -8.86 -2.49 17.32
N GLU A 309 -7.83 -1.70 17.62
CA GLU A 309 -7.87 -0.23 17.75
C GLU A 309 -7.89 0.49 16.38
N TYR A 310 -7.64 -0.22 15.28
CA TYR A 310 -7.51 0.31 13.92
C TYR A 310 -8.47 -0.41 12.95
N SER A 311 -8.85 0.27 11.87
CA SER A 311 -9.59 -0.35 10.76
C SER A 311 -8.66 -0.99 9.74
N PHE A 312 -9.09 -2.08 9.11
CA PHE A 312 -8.42 -2.63 7.95
C PHE A 312 -8.82 -1.84 6.69
N HIS A 313 -7.86 -1.49 5.82
CA HIS A 313 -8.13 -0.87 4.53
C HIS A 313 -7.42 -1.61 3.41
N CYS A 314 -8.14 -1.89 2.32
CA CYS A 314 -7.54 -2.50 1.13
C CYS A 314 -8.21 -2.03 -0.16
N GLN A 315 -7.38 -1.70 -1.16
CA GLN A 315 -7.86 -1.17 -2.45
C GLN A 315 -8.69 -2.21 -3.21
N LEU A 316 -8.31 -3.50 -3.17
CA LEU A 316 -8.97 -4.58 -3.89
C LEU A 316 -9.06 -5.85 -3.02
N VAL A 317 -10.27 -6.36 -2.86
CA VAL A 317 -10.57 -7.62 -2.15
C VAL A 317 -11.47 -8.48 -3.01
N GLY A 318 -11.22 -9.78 -3.10
CA GLY A 318 -12.08 -10.68 -3.89
C GLY A 318 -11.49 -12.05 -4.18
N THR A 319 -12.05 -12.74 -5.18
CA THR A 319 -11.68 -14.12 -5.54
C THR A 319 -10.47 -14.23 -6.48
N SER A 320 -10.07 -13.13 -7.14
CA SER A 320 -8.94 -13.13 -8.07
C SER A 320 -7.61 -13.36 -7.35
N ASN A 321 -6.72 -14.14 -7.99
CA ASN A 321 -5.35 -14.35 -7.51
C ASN A 321 -4.48 -13.09 -7.60
N LEU A 322 -4.92 -12.08 -8.33
CA LEU A 322 -4.23 -10.80 -8.48
C LEU A 322 -4.56 -9.82 -7.34
N TYR A 323 -5.57 -10.11 -6.52
CA TYR A 323 -5.98 -9.22 -5.44
C TYR A 323 -5.12 -9.46 -4.18
N PRO A 324 -4.72 -8.39 -3.48
CA PRO A 324 -3.87 -8.50 -2.29
C PRO A 324 -4.58 -9.19 -1.12
N ALA A 325 -5.85 -8.88 -0.90
CA ALA A 325 -6.70 -9.56 0.08
C ALA A 325 -7.65 -10.50 -0.66
N ARG A 326 -7.62 -11.79 -0.27
CA ARG A 326 -8.21 -12.86 -1.09
C ARG A 326 -9.29 -13.62 -0.36
N LEU A 327 -10.35 -13.92 -1.10
CA LEU A 327 -11.42 -14.83 -0.72
C LEU A 327 -11.18 -16.15 -1.45
N ILE A 328 -10.72 -17.15 -0.72
CA ILE A 328 -10.35 -18.47 -1.24
C ILE A 328 -11.55 -19.40 -1.10
N PRO A 329 -12.10 -19.96 -2.19
CA PRO A 329 -13.23 -20.89 -2.13
C PRO A 329 -12.95 -22.07 -1.19
N SER A 330 -13.81 -22.27 -0.18
CA SER A 330 -13.71 -23.36 0.81
C SER A 330 -14.61 -24.56 0.48
N ASN A 331 -15.61 -24.40 -0.40
CA ASN A 331 -16.49 -25.48 -0.86
C ASN A 331 -16.70 -25.44 -2.39
N SER A 332 -17.41 -26.45 -2.92
CA SER A 332 -17.72 -26.56 -4.36
C SER A 332 -18.53 -25.39 -4.86
N GLU A 333 -19.52 -24.95 -4.07
CA GLU A 333 -20.44 -23.88 -4.42
C GLU A 333 -19.71 -22.55 -4.57
N ALA A 334 -18.73 -22.25 -3.70
CA ALA A 334 -17.94 -21.03 -3.79
C ALA A 334 -17.15 -20.87 -5.10
N LYS A 335 -16.86 -21.96 -5.82
CA LYS A 335 -16.20 -21.88 -7.14
C LYS A 335 -17.10 -21.29 -8.23
N SER A 336 -18.41 -21.23 -7.99
CA SER A 336 -19.38 -20.63 -8.92
C SER A 336 -19.58 -19.13 -8.70
N TRP A 337 -18.89 -18.54 -7.72
CA TRP A 337 -19.05 -17.16 -7.32
C TRP A 337 -17.72 -16.42 -7.41
N ASP A 338 -17.71 -15.29 -8.13
CA ASP A 338 -16.65 -14.30 -8.01
C ASP A 338 -17.12 -13.12 -7.16
N VAL A 339 -16.23 -12.66 -6.30
CA VAL A 339 -16.47 -11.51 -5.41
C VAL A 339 -15.50 -10.41 -5.79
N PHE A 340 -16.01 -9.18 -5.89
CA PHE A 340 -15.21 -7.99 -6.14
C PHE A 340 -15.62 -6.87 -5.18
N ILE A 341 -14.66 -6.44 -4.36
CA ILE A 341 -14.81 -5.32 -3.45
C ILE A 341 -13.65 -4.36 -3.71
N SER A 342 -13.96 -3.09 -3.99
CA SER A 342 -12.94 -2.05 -4.12
C SER A 342 -13.02 -1.07 -2.95
N ARG A 343 -11.84 -0.64 -2.47
CA ARG A 343 -11.68 0.24 -1.31
C ARG A 343 -12.42 -0.26 -0.07
N LEU A 344 -12.24 -1.54 0.26
CA LEU A 344 -12.79 -2.08 1.48
C LEU A 344 -12.17 -1.35 2.69
N GLN A 345 -13.02 -0.88 3.59
CA GLN A 345 -12.63 -0.48 4.93
C GLN A 345 -13.60 -1.07 5.93
N VAL A 346 -13.08 -1.77 6.95
CA VAL A 346 -13.86 -2.45 7.99
C VAL A 346 -13.15 -2.39 9.34
#